data_AF-A0A0T5P4K1-F1
#
_entry.id   AF-A0A0T5P4K1-F1
#
_cell.length_a   1.000
_cell.length_b   1.000
_cell.length_c   1.000
_cell.angle_alpha   90.00
_cell.angle_beta   90.00
_cell.angle_gamma   90.00
#
_symmetry.space_group_name_H-M   'P 1'
#
loop_
_entity.id
_entity.type
_entity.pdbx_description
1 polymer ?
#
loop_
_entity_poly.entity_id
_entity_poly.type
_entity_poly.pdbx_seq_one_letter_code
_entity_poly.pdbx_strand_id
1 'polypeptide(L)'
;MRNRLILSFLLGLAATGARGGAACIGAPYQAGGTEAQRELVEIVGEVRPVLDRFGDLGAVLERETPEICFASRIGPALGYLEADIGRIVLSRAQPRPLQAGIFLHELRHLWQFSRGSCPRDALSMKEYGRATFAIEADASAVSLLLAWDMKAHGDPSVWEALAAWPSHQDIAARFAETMEETGDGPLATTAAFYQWYASPERRERYYRAACSDYLDRQDRSHLIPRYQAIGAEFFESLCRMPDGGVYSCADPEAGAGE
;
A
#
# COMPACT_ATOMS: atom_id res chain seq x y z
N MET A 1 24.44 5.26 13.93
CA MET A 1 24.10 5.99 12.69
C MET A 1 22.88 5.30 12.10
N ARG A 2 21.74 6.02 12.01
CA ARG A 2 20.44 5.47 11.59
C ARG A 2 20.44 5.31 10.07
N ASN A 3 20.39 4.06 9.58
CA ASN A 3 20.22 3.73 8.17
C ASN A 3 18.89 4.31 7.67
N ARG A 4 18.92 4.92 6.49
CA ARG A 4 17.76 5.42 5.75
C ARG A 4 17.42 4.43 4.64
N LEU A 5 16.58 3.44 4.90
CA LEU A 5 15.74 2.75 3.93
C LEU A 5 14.71 3.74 3.35
N ILE A 6 14.47 3.65 2.06
CA ILE A 6 13.44 4.40 1.36
C ILE A 6 12.72 3.33 0.55
N LEU A 7 11.47 3.01 0.89
CA LEU A 7 10.60 2.22 0.03
C LEU A 7 9.97 3.19 -0.99
N SER A 8 10.81 3.78 -1.84
CA SER A 8 10.31 4.49 -3.02
C SER A 8 10.03 3.41 -4.06
N PHE A 9 8.84 3.38 -4.63
CA PHE A 9 8.66 2.84 -5.98
C PHE A 9 8.95 3.98 -6.95
N LEU A 10 10.19 4.06 -7.45
CA LEU A 10 10.67 5.20 -8.24
C LEU A 10 10.10 5.23 -9.67
N LEU A 11 9.79 6.45 -10.11
CA LEU A 11 10.50 7.01 -11.27
C LEU A 11 10.95 8.44 -10.93
N GLY A 12 12.27 8.64 -10.88
CA GLY A 12 12.89 9.93 -10.60
C GLY A 12 13.08 10.79 -11.85
N LEU A 13 12.83 12.09 -11.73
CA LEU A 13 13.70 13.11 -12.30
C LEU A 13 13.98 14.14 -11.21
N ALA A 14 15.26 14.43 -11.01
CA ALA A 14 15.72 15.48 -10.11
C ALA A 14 15.09 16.81 -10.50
N ALA A 15 14.17 17.30 -9.67
CA ALA A 15 13.74 18.68 -9.69
C ALA A 15 14.31 19.35 -8.44
N THR A 16 15.38 20.13 -8.63
CA THR A 16 15.69 21.25 -7.73
C THR A 16 14.57 22.28 -7.87
N GLY A 17 13.46 22.03 -7.20
CA GLY A 17 12.31 22.91 -7.07
C GLY A 17 12.14 23.28 -5.60
N ALA A 18 11.86 24.55 -5.34
CA ALA A 18 11.74 25.13 -4.01
C ALA A 18 10.96 24.25 -3.03
N ARG A 19 11.46 24.13 -1.78
CA ARG A 19 10.74 23.59 -0.62
C ARG A 19 9.53 24.47 -0.29
N GLY A 20 8.46 24.37 -1.08
CA GLY A 20 7.12 24.60 -0.56
C GLY A 20 6.85 23.45 0.40
N GLY A 21 6.90 23.69 1.71
CA GLY A 21 6.80 22.65 2.73
C GLY A 21 5.54 21.81 2.51
N ALA A 22 5.70 20.49 2.44
CA ALA A 22 4.58 19.56 2.43
C ALA A 22 3.67 19.88 3.63
N ALA A 23 2.38 20.05 3.39
CA ALA A 23 1.43 20.25 4.47
C ALA A 23 1.22 18.90 5.13
N CYS A 24 1.61 18.78 6.40
CA CYS A 24 1.59 17.52 7.13
C CYS A 24 0.78 17.64 8.42
N ILE A 25 0.17 16.54 8.84
CA ILE A 25 -0.45 16.36 10.15
C ILE A 25 0.19 15.16 10.85
N GLY A 26 0.24 15.20 12.18
CA GLY A 26 0.66 14.08 13.02
C GLY A 26 -0.42 13.73 14.04
N ALA A 27 -0.19 12.68 14.82
CA ALA A 27 -1.06 12.31 15.93
C ALA A 27 -1.29 13.51 16.88
N PRO A 28 -2.52 13.72 17.40
CA PRO A 28 -3.68 12.81 17.35
C PRO A 28 -4.56 12.95 16.10
N TYR A 29 -4.10 13.65 15.06
CA TYR A 29 -4.82 13.86 13.78
C TYR A 29 -6.15 14.63 13.95
N GLN A 30 -6.20 15.60 14.87
CA GLN A 30 -7.44 16.30 15.24
C GLN A 30 -7.53 17.74 14.72
N ALA A 31 -6.43 18.37 14.34
CA ALA A 31 -6.42 19.77 13.97
C ALA A 31 -5.39 20.08 12.88
N GLY A 32 -5.79 20.94 11.95
CA GLY A 32 -4.95 21.50 10.91
C GLY A 32 -5.01 23.02 10.93
N GLY A 33 -3.84 23.68 10.97
CA GLY A 33 -3.76 25.14 10.92
C GLY A 33 -4.04 25.68 9.52
N THR A 34 -3.62 24.95 8.50
CA THR A 34 -3.83 25.29 7.08
C THR A 34 -5.02 24.53 6.48
N GLU A 35 -5.52 24.99 5.33
CA GLU A 35 -6.56 24.29 4.56
C GLU A 35 -6.14 22.85 4.21
N ALA A 36 -4.92 22.69 3.68
CA ALA A 36 -4.36 21.38 3.35
C ALA A 36 -4.27 20.45 4.57
N GLN A 37 -3.95 20.98 5.76
CA GLN A 37 -3.96 20.16 6.97
C GLN A 37 -5.38 19.79 7.43
N ARG A 38 -6.37 20.66 7.21
CA ARG A 38 -7.78 20.34 7.50
C ARG A 38 -8.31 19.26 6.56
N GLU A 39 -7.99 19.34 5.28
CA GLU A 39 -8.28 18.27 4.29
C GLU A 39 -7.68 16.92 4.72
N LEU A 40 -6.44 16.91 5.23
CA LEU A 40 -5.82 15.68 5.75
C LEU A 40 -6.54 15.15 7.01
N VAL A 41 -6.99 16.03 7.90
CA VAL A 41 -7.79 15.63 9.08
C VAL A 41 -9.12 15.03 8.63
N GLU A 42 -9.75 15.60 7.60
CA GLU A 42 -10.98 15.04 7.01
C GLU A 42 -10.75 13.64 6.43
N ILE A 43 -9.65 13.40 5.70
CA ILE A 43 -9.30 12.06 5.19
C ILE A 43 -9.17 11.05 6.32
N VAL A 44 -8.45 11.39 7.40
CA VAL A 44 -8.30 10.49 8.56
C VAL A 44 -9.65 10.27 9.26
N GLY A 45 -10.47 11.32 9.36
CA GLY A 45 -11.81 11.23 9.93
C GLY A 45 -12.76 10.36 9.11
N GLU A 46 -12.69 10.44 7.78
CA GLU A 46 -13.48 9.66 6.83
C GLU A 46 -13.23 8.15 6.99
N VAL A 47 -11.97 7.74 7.15
CA VAL A 47 -11.63 6.31 7.30
C VAL A 47 -11.68 5.80 8.74
N ARG A 48 -11.72 6.68 9.75
CA ARG A 48 -11.71 6.25 11.17
C ARG A 48 -12.77 5.18 11.48
N PRO A 49 -14.04 5.31 11.05
CA PRO A 49 -15.05 4.30 11.37
C PRO A 49 -14.72 2.90 10.85
N VAL A 50 -14.08 2.78 9.68
CA VAL A 50 -13.66 1.47 9.16
C VAL A 50 -12.43 0.95 9.91
N LEU A 51 -11.49 1.82 10.29
CA LEU A 51 -10.36 1.42 11.13
C LEU A 51 -10.78 0.93 12.53
N ASP A 52 -11.86 1.48 13.08
CA ASP A 52 -12.41 1.03 14.37
C ASP A 52 -13.02 -0.39 14.27
N ARG A 53 -13.57 -0.75 13.10
CA ARG A 53 -14.05 -2.13 12.83
C ARG A 53 -12.92 -3.10 12.51
N PHE A 54 -11.86 -2.61 11.86
CA PHE A 54 -10.68 -3.35 11.45
C PHE A 54 -9.47 -2.99 12.33
N GLY A 55 -9.53 -3.47 13.58
CA GLY A 55 -8.67 -3.02 14.67
C GLY A 55 -7.16 -3.13 14.42
N ASP A 56 -6.67 -4.05 13.59
CA ASP A 56 -5.23 -4.19 13.35
C ASP A 56 -4.64 -2.98 12.61
N LEU A 57 -5.39 -2.39 11.67
CA LEU A 57 -4.96 -1.19 10.95
C LEU A 57 -5.13 0.08 11.79
N GLY A 58 -6.22 0.18 12.56
CA GLY A 58 -6.40 1.24 13.56
C GLY A 58 -5.25 1.25 14.57
N ALA A 59 -4.88 0.08 15.09
CA ALA A 59 -3.78 -0.08 16.04
C ALA A 59 -2.42 0.29 15.43
N VAL A 60 -2.19 0.05 14.13
CA VAL A 60 -0.97 0.51 13.45
C VAL A 60 -0.92 2.03 13.36
N LEU A 61 -2.01 2.70 13.00
CA LEU A 61 -2.07 4.16 12.95
C LEU A 61 -1.78 4.79 14.33
N GLU A 62 -2.30 4.18 15.40
CA GLU A 62 -2.09 4.65 16.78
C GLU A 62 -0.70 4.35 17.33
N ARG A 63 -0.14 3.18 17.00
CA ARG A 63 1.16 2.74 17.53
C ARG A 63 2.33 3.37 16.79
N GLU A 64 2.27 3.39 15.46
CA GLU A 64 3.37 3.89 14.63
C GLU A 64 3.29 5.41 14.45
N THR A 65 2.12 6.01 14.66
CA THR A 65 1.89 7.47 14.62
C THR A 65 2.47 8.15 13.38
N PRO A 66 2.21 7.66 12.15
CA PRO A 66 2.83 8.21 10.97
C PRO A 66 2.48 9.70 10.78
N GLU A 67 3.42 10.47 10.25
CA GLU A 67 3.12 11.79 9.69
C GLU A 67 2.37 11.59 8.37
N ILE A 68 1.26 12.30 8.16
CA ILE A 68 0.47 12.22 6.94
C ILE A 68 0.61 13.55 6.22
N CYS A 69 1.10 13.52 4.99
CA CYS A 69 1.47 14.72 4.24
C CYS A 69 0.79 14.77 2.88
N PHE A 70 0.51 15.98 2.41
CA PHE A 70 0.31 16.23 0.99
C PHE A 70 1.61 16.62 0.31
N ALA A 71 1.82 16.08 -0.88
CA ALA A 71 2.82 16.59 -1.81
C ALA A 71 2.15 17.18 -3.06
N SER A 72 2.74 18.27 -3.56
CA SER A 72 2.25 18.98 -4.74
C SER A 72 2.61 18.28 -6.05
N ARG A 73 3.61 17.38 -6.04
CA ARG A 73 4.02 16.54 -7.17
C ARG A 73 4.52 15.20 -6.64
N ILE A 74 3.91 14.11 -7.09
CA ILE A 74 4.25 12.73 -6.70
C ILE A 74 4.61 11.87 -7.93
N GLY A 75 4.74 12.51 -9.10
CA GLY A 75 4.97 11.79 -10.36
C GLY A 75 3.76 10.91 -10.72
N PRO A 76 3.97 9.69 -11.24
CA PRO A 76 2.88 8.78 -11.60
C PRO A 76 2.21 8.11 -10.39
N ALA A 77 2.84 8.12 -9.22
CA ALA A 77 2.27 7.58 -8.00
C ALA A 77 1.21 8.54 -7.44
N LEU A 78 0.13 8.00 -6.88
CA LEU A 78 -0.94 8.80 -6.26
C LEU A 78 -0.77 8.94 -4.74
N GLY A 79 0.07 8.09 -4.14
CA GLY A 79 0.55 8.16 -2.77
C GLY A 79 1.76 7.23 -2.60
N TYR A 80 2.43 7.33 -1.46
CA TYR A 80 3.52 6.42 -1.08
C TYR A 80 3.84 6.49 0.42
N LEU A 81 4.48 5.44 0.94
CA LEU A 81 5.00 5.34 2.30
C LEU A 81 6.52 5.53 2.35
N GLU A 82 6.99 6.53 3.08
CA GLU A 82 8.38 6.65 3.54
C GLU A 82 8.53 5.89 4.87
N ALA A 83 8.67 4.56 4.79
CA ALA A 83 8.56 3.67 5.95
C ALA A 83 9.53 4.01 7.10
N ASP A 84 10.73 4.44 6.76
CA ASP A 84 11.81 4.73 7.71
C ASP A 84 11.60 5.87 8.67
N ILE A 85 10.83 6.85 8.22
CA ILE A 85 10.49 8.00 9.03
C ILE A 85 9.01 8.00 9.40
N GLY A 86 8.30 6.91 9.07
CA GLY A 86 6.87 6.76 9.32
C GLY A 86 6.09 7.91 8.69
N ARG A 87 6.21 8.11 7.37
CA ARG A 87 5.45 9.17 6.69
C ARG A 87 4.66 8.62 5.52
N ILE A 88 3.35 8.87 5.53
CA ILE A 88 2.46 8.60 4.41
C ILE A 88 2.28 9.90 3.63
N VAL A 89 2.50 9.86 2.31
CA VAL A 89 2.39 11.02 1.44
C VAL A 89 1.31 10.77 0.40
N LEU A 90 0.37 11.71 0.28
CA LEU A 90 -0.78 11.63 -0.62
C LEU A 90 -0.74 12.75 -1.66
N SER A 91 -1.27 12.48 -2.85
CA SER A 91 -1.39 13.49 -3.91
C SER A 91 -2.58 14.40 -3.63
N ARG A 92 -2.33 15.69 -3.37
CA ARG A 92 -3.40 16.68 -3.17
C ARG A 92 -4.26 16.89 -4.42
N ALA A 93 -3.76 16.50 -5.60
CA ALA A 93 -4.46 16.69 -6.87
C ALA A 93 -5.63 15.70 -7.09
N GLN A 94 -5.74 14.66 -6.26
CA GLN A 94 -6.80 13.65 -6.39
C GLN A 94 -8.06 14.05 -5.61
N PRO A 95 -9.25 13.57 -6.02
CA PRO A 95 -10.47 13.71 -5.22
C PRO A 95 -10.31 13.06 -3.84
N ARG A 96 -10.92 13.65 -2.81
CA ARG A 96 -10.82 13.17 -1.42
C ARG A 96 -11.16 11.68 -1.23
N PRO A 97 -12.21 11.11 -1.86
CA PRO A 97 -12.49 9.68 -1.70
C PRO A 97 -11.37 8.79 -2.26
N LEU A 98 -10.71 9.21 -3.35
CA LEU A 98 -9.55 8.49 -3.88
C LEU A 98 -8.34 8.66 -2.95
N GLN A 99 -8.14 9.84 -2.36
CA GLN A 99 -7.09 10.06 -1.35
C GLN A 99 -7.30 9.18 -0.11
N ALA A 100 -8.54 9.00 0.34
CA ALA A 100 -8.88 8.08 1.43
C ALA A 100 -8.59 6.62 1.07
N GLY A 101 -8.95 6.18 -0.13
CA GLY A 101 -8.61 4.83 -0.62
C GLY A 101 -7.10 4.59 -0.71
N ILE A 102 -6.34 5.57 -1.22
CA ILE A 102 -4.87 5.52 -1.24
C ILE A 102 -4.31 5.53 0.19
N PHE A 103 -4.86 6.33 1.09
CA PHE A 103 -4.43 6.34 2.49
C PHE A 103 -4.58 4.95 3.14
N LEU A 104 -5.69 4.24 2.89
CA LEU A 104 -5.87 2.87 3.36
C LEU A 104 -4.83 1.90 2.78
N HIS A 105 -4.50 2.05 1.49
CA HIS A 105 -3.42 1.29 0.83
C HIS A 105 -2.06 1.54 1.49
N GLU A 106 -1.68 2.80 1.70
CA GLU A 106 -0.41 3.15 2.34
C GLU A 106 -0.36 2.76 3.83
N LEU A 107 -1.49 2.83 4.54
CA LEU A 107 -1.60 2.34 5.91
C LEU A 107 -1.40 0.83 5.97
N ARG A 108 -1.86 0.09 4.95
CA ARG A 108 -1.56 -1.34 4.83
C ARG A 108 -0.07 -1.59 4.62
N HIS A 109 0.63 -0.78 3.83
CA HIS A 109 2.10 -0.85 3.75
C HIS A 109 2.77 -0.60 5.09
N LEU A 110 2.26 0.34 5.90
CA LEU A 110 2.80 0.58 7.24
C LEU A 110 2.58 -0.63 8.16
N TRP A 111 1.42 -1.28 8.07
CA TRP A 111 1.15 -2.52 8.78
C TRP A 111 2.12 -3.63 8.38
N GLN A 112 2.32 -3.84 7.07
CA GLN A 112 3.26 -4.84 6.54
C GLN A 112 4.68 -4.56 7.03
N PHE A 113 5.11 -3.29 7.02
CA PHE A 113 6.42 -2.87 7.52
C PHE A 113 6.58 -3.17 9.02
N SER A 114 5.58 -2.81 9.83
CA SER A 114 5.60 -3.05 11.29
C SER A 114 5.66 -4.55 11.66
N ARG A 115 5.27 -5.42 10.72
CA ARG A 115 5.28 -6.89 10.85
C ARG A 115 6.53 -7.54 10.26
N GLY A 116 7.44 -6.76 9.67
CA GLY A 116 8.66 -7.26 9.04
C GLY A 116 8.45 -7.93 7.68
N SER A 117 7.31 -7.68 7.02
CA SER A 117 6.98 -8.22 5.69
C SER A 117 7.69 -7.46 4.55
N CYS A 118 8.71 -6.65 4.82
CA CYS A 118 9.48 -5.97 3.79
C CYS A 118 10.48 -6.92 3.12
N PRO A 119 10.69 -6.82 1.80
CA PRO A 119 11.67 -7.67 1.14
C PRO A 119 13.07 -7.31 1.65
N ARG A 120 13.83 -8.33 2.07
CA ARG A 120 15.15 -8.16 2.66
C ARG A 120 16.20 -7.91 1.58
N ASP A 121 17.22 -7.12 1.90
CA ASP A 121 18.37 -6.84 1.01
C ASP A 121 19.19 -8.09 0.65
N ALA A 122 18.99 -9.19 1.39
CA ALA A 122 19.63 -10.47 1.13
C ALA A 122 19.00 -11.25 -0.03
N LEU A 123 17.80 -10.88 -0.49
CA LEU A 123 17.12 -11.53 -1.61
C LEU A 123 17.85 -11.29 -2.93
N SER A 124 17.71 -12.21 -3.89
CA SER A 124 18.08 -11.89 -5.28
C SER A 124 17.14 -10.82 -5.86
N MET A 125 17.56 -10.09 -6.90
CA MET A 125 16.73 -9.07 -7.55
C MET A 125 15.38 -9.63 -8.04
N LYS A 126 15.39 -10.85 -8.62
CA LYS A 126 14.16 -11.52 -9.06
C LYS A 126 13.19 -11.73 -7.90
N GLU A 127 13.72 -12.23 -6.79
CA GLU A 127 12.96 -12.54 -5.58
C GLU A 127 12.50 -11.26 -4.88
N TYR A 128 13.31 -10.20 -4.91
CA TYR A 128 12.91 -8.87 -4.47
C TYR A 128 11.69 -8.36 -5.26
N GLY A 129 11.69 -8.55 -6.58
CA GLY A 129 10.55 -8.23 -7.46
C GLY A 129 9.30 -9.06 -7.17
N ARG A 130 9.44 -10.37 -6.93
CA ARG A 130 8.31 -11.25 -6.56
C ARG A 130 7.70 -10.86 -5.21
N ALA A 131 8.54 -10.52 -4.23
CA ALA A 131 8.10 -10.08 -2.90
C ALA A 131 7.36 -8.74 -2.99
N THR A 132 7.85 -7.83 -3.84
CA THR A 132 7.16 -6.58 -4.18
C THR A 132 5.75 -6.83 -4.71
N PHE A 133 5.59 -7.75 -5.67
CA PHE A 133 4.28 -8.02 -6.25
C PHE A 133 3.26 -8.45 -5.19
N ALA A 134 3.68 -9.33 -4.28
CA ALA A 134 2.82 -9.81 -3.22
C ALA A 134 2.40 -8.68 -2.27
N ILE A 135 3.35 -7.81 -1.89
CA ILE A 135 3.13 -6.65 -1.02
C ILE A 135 2.10 -5.68 -1.62
N GLU A 136 2.22 -5.39 -2.91
CA GLU A 136 1.33 -4.49 -3.63
C GLU A 136 -0.05 -5.11 -3.86
N ALA A 137 -0.10 -6.41 -4.21
CA ALA A 137 -1.33 -7.16 -4.37
C ALA A 137 -2.12 -7.23 -3.05
N ASP A 138 -1.46 -7.45 -1.92
CA ASP A 138 -2.07 -7.43 -0.59
C ASP A 138 -2.62 -6.04 -0.24
N ALA A 139 -1.85 -4.97 -0.45
CA ALA A 139 -2.30 -3.61 -0.17
C ALA A 139 -3.50 -3.19 -1.04
N SER A 140 -3.51 -3.55 -2.32
CA SER A 140 -4.65 -3.34 -3.21
C SER A 140 -5.88 -4.16 -2.79
N ALA A 141 -5.72 -5.43 -2.46
CA ALA A 141 -6.84 -6.30 -2.08
C ALA A 141 -7.47 -5.86 -0.75
N VAL A 142 -6.65 -5.50 0.24
CA VAL A 142 -7.11 -5.04 1.55
C VAL A 142 -7.77 -3.66 1.47
N SER A 143 -7.25 -2.72 0.69
CA SER A 143 -7.90 -1.41 0.53
C SER A 143 -9.29 -1.52 -0.11
N LEU A 144 -9.49 -2.45 -1.05
CA LEU A 144 -10.81 -2.76 -1.63
C LEU A 144 -11.78 -3.38 -0.62
N LEU A 145 -11.30 -4.29 0.24
CA LEU A 145 -12.11 -4.85 1.33
C LEU A 145 -12.64 -3.75 2.25
N LEU A 146 -11.77 -2.84 2.69
CA LEU A 146 -12.14 -1.74 3.59
C LEU A 146 -13.11 -0.77 2.90
N ALA A 147 -12.87 -0.44 1.64
CA ALA A 147 -13.77 0.41 0.86
C ALA A 147 -15.15 -0.23 0.64
N TRP A 148 -15.19 -1.55 0.41
CA TRP A 148 -16.45 -2.29 0.33
C TRP A 148 -17.20 -2.30 1.65
N ASP A 149 -16.49 -2.45 2.77
CA ASP A 149 -17.08 -2.34 4.09
C ASP A 149 -17.64 -0.93 4.36
N MET A 150 -16.92 0.13 3.96
CA MET A 150 -17.44 1.50 4.00
C MET A 150 -18.73 1.66 3.20
N LYS A 151 -18.77 1.11 1.97
CA LYS A 151 -19.97 1.06 1.12
C LYS A 151 -21.13 0.36 1.82
N ALA A 152 -20.88 -0.81 2.42
CA ALA A 152 -21.89 -1.57 3.15
C ALA A 152 -22.44 -0.83 4.38
N HIS A 153 -21.66 0.12 4.91
CA HIS A 153 -22.02 0.97 6.06
C HIS A 153 -22.45 2.39 5.66
N GLY A 154 -22.83 2.60 4.40
CA GLY A 154 -23.49 3.83 3.94
C GLY A 154 -22.56 4.90 3.36
N ASP A 155 -21.27 4.61 3.19
CA ASP A 155 -20.33 5.49 2.49
C ASP A 155 -19.71 4.78 1.27
N PRO A 156 -20.36 4.85 0.09
CA PRO A 156 -19.86 4.20 -1.11
C PRO A 156 -18.71 4.96 -1.79
N SER A 157 -18.39 6.18 -1.34
CA SER A 157 -17.57 7.11 -2.14
C SER A 157 -16.14 6.61 -2.37
N VAL A 158 -15.51 6.00 -1.36
CA VAL A 158 -14.16 5.42 -1.47
C VAL A 158 -14.16 4.20 -2.39
N TRP A 159 -15.18 3.35 -2.28
CA TRP A 159 -15.35 2.19 -3.18
C TRP A 159 -15.49 2.64 -4.63
N GLU A 160 -16.37 3.60 -4.90
CA GLU A 160 -16.59 4.15 -6.25
C GLU A 160 -15.30 4.74 -6.83
N ALA A 161 -14.54 5.48 -6.02
CA ALA A 161 -13.28 6.07 -6.43
C ALA A 161 -12.20 5.02 -6.76
N LEU A 162 -12.06 3.98 -5.95
CA LEU A 162 -11.11 2.88 -6.21
C LEU A 162 -11.54 2.03 -7.42
N ALA A 163 -12.85 1.75 -7.55
CA ALA A 163 -13.38 0.99 -8.67
C ALA A 163 -13.24 1.73 -10.02
N ALA A 164 -13.29 3.06 -10.00
CA ALA A 164 -13.06 3.89 -11.18
C ALA A 164 -11.58 4.18 -11.46
N TRP A 165 -10.64 3.72 -10.62
CA TRP A 165 -9.22 4.00 -10.80
C TRP A 165 -8.65 3.18 -11.97
N PRO A 166 -8.20 3.80 -13.09
CA PRO A 166 -7.94 3.04 -14.32
C PRO A 166 -6.90 1.92 -14.23
N SER A 167 -5.92 2.03 -13.32
CA SER A 167 -4.89 0.99 -13.12
C SER A 167 -5.31 -0.16 -12.20
N HIS A 168 -6.46 -0.05 -11.53
CA HIS A 168 -6.96 -0.98 -10.51
C HIS A 168 -8.42 -1.42 -10.73
N GLN A 169 -9.11 -0.86 -11.73
CA GLN A 169 -10.51 -1.15 -12.02
C GLN A 169 -10.80 -2.65 -12.25
N ASP A 170 -9.86 -3.40 -12.82
CA ASP A 170 -9.99 -4.86 -13.04
C ASP A 170 -9.95 -5.63 -11.72
N ILE A 171 -9.11 -5.19 -10.79
CA ILE A 171 -9.00 -5.77 -9.44
C ILE A 171 -10.29 -5.51 -8.67
N ALA A 172 -10.79 -4.27 -8.71
CA ALA A 172 -12.04 -3.89 -8.07
C ALA A 172 -13.23 -4.67 -8.66
N ALA A 173 -13.29 -4.82 -9.98
CA ALA A 173 -14.34 -5.61 -10.63
C ALA A 173 -14.33 -7.06 -10.16
N ARG A 174 -13.16 -7.70 -10.09
CA ARG A 174 -13.05 -9.09 -9.62
C ARG A 174 -13.40 -9.27 -8.14
N PHE A 175 -13.01 -8.30 -7.31
CA PHE A 175 -13.42 -8.26 -5.90
C PHE A 175 -14.95 -8.18 -5.77
N ALA A 176 -15.57 -7.25 -6.49
CA ALA A 176 -17.01 -7.00 -6.46
C ALA A 176 -17.82 -8.22 -6.90
N GLU A 177 -17.45 -8.82 -8.04
CA GLU A 177 -18.06 -10.04 -8.56
C GLU A 177 -18.06 -11.15 -7.49
N THR A 178 -16.91 -11.37 -6.86
CA THR A 178 -16.78 -12.41 -5.82
C THR A 178 -17.63 -12.08 -4.59
N MET A 179 -17.65 -10.83 -4.13
CA MET A 179 -18.50 -10.39 -3.01
C MET A 179 -19.99 -10.52 -3.32
N GLU A 180 -20.42 -10.19 -4.52
CA GLU A 180 -21.83 -10.25 -4.93
C GLU A 180 -22.32 -11.71 -5.06
N GLU A 181 -21.45 -12.61 -5.52
CA GLU A 181 -21.76 -14.03 -5.65
C GLU A 181 -21.77 -14.78 -4.31
N THR A 182 -20.86 -14.42 -3.40
CA THR A 182 -20.57 -15.27 -2.22
C THR A 182 -20.84 -14.59 -0.89
N GLY A 183 -20.79 -13.25 -0.83
CA GLY A 183 -20.76 -12.49 0.43
C GLY A 183 -19.52 -12.75 1.29
N ASP A 184 -18.51 -13.45 0.77
CA ASP A 184 -17.32 -13.88 1.51
C ASP A 184 -16.15 -12.92 1.28
N GLY A 185 -15.90 -12.08 2.28
CA GLY A 185 -14.82 -11.08 2.30
C GLY A 185 -13.44 -11.69 2.05
N PRO A 186 -12.99 -12.67 2.85
CA PRO A 186 -11.73 -13.39 2.61
C PRO A 186 -11.59 -13.95 1.20
N LEU A 187 -12.64 -14.58 0.65
CA LEU A 187 -12.59 -15.12 -0.72
C LEU A 187 -12.47 -14.01 -1.77
N ALA A 188 -13.19 -12.90 -1.61
CA ALA A 188 -13.09 -11.74 -2.50
C ALA A 188 -11.72 -11.06 -2.42
N THR A 189 -11.13 -10.95 -1.22
CA THR A 189 -9.76 -10.44 -1.03
C THR A 189 -8.74 -11.36 -1.72
N THR A 190 -8.89 -12.69 -1.60
CA THR A 190 -8.08 -13.64 -2.36
C THR A 190 -8.23 -13.44 -3.87
N ALA A 191 -9.45 -13.28 -4.38
CA ALA A 191 -9.69 -13.06 -5.80
C ALA A 191 -9.06 -11.76 -6.31
N ALA A 192 -9.15 -10.67 -5.54
CA ALA A 192 -8.50 -9.40 -5.84
C ALA A 192 -6.97 -9.51 -5.84
N PHE A 193 -6.40 -10.18 -4.83
CA PHE A 193 -4.95 -10.42 -4.76
C PHE A 193 -4.46 -11.11 -6.03
N TYR A 194 -5.11 -12.17 -6.47
CA TYR A 194 -4.73 -12.87 -7.70
C TYR A 194 -4.99 -12.06 -8.97
N GLN A 195 -6.07 -11.27 -9.01
CA GLN A 195 -6.34 -10.37 -10.14
C GLN A 195 -5.25 -9.30 -10.30
N TRP A 196 -4.59 -8.88 -9.22
CA TRP A 196 -3.44 -7.98 -9.30
C TRP A 196 -2.33 -8.58 -10.20
N TYR A 197 -2.05 -9.88 -10.06
CA TYR A 197 -1.04 -10.58 -10.86
C TYR A 197 -1.45 -10.79 -12.32
N ALA A 198 -2.74 -10.74 -12.63
CA ALA A 198 -3.26 -11.06 -13.96
C ALA A 198 -2.83 -10.05 -15.05
N SER A 199 -2.43 -8.82 -14.71
CA SER A 199 -1.93 -7.84 -15.68
C SER A 199 -0.40 -7.97 -15.87
N PRO A 200 0.07 -8.37 -17.07
CA PRO A 200 1.51 -8.38 -17.38
C PRO A 200 2.12 -6.99 -17.34
N GLU A 201 1.40 -5.96 -17.79
CA GLU A 201 1.89 -4.58 -17.82
C GLU A 201 2.10 -4.03 -16.40
N ARG A 202 1.20 -4.36 -15.47
CA ARG A 202 1.34 -4.03 -14.05
C ARG A 202 2.59 -4.71 -13.48
N ARG A 203 2.73 -6.02 -13.67
CA ARG A 203 3.89 -6.78 -13.18
C ARG A 203 5.20 -6.26 -13.76
N GLU A 204 5.28 -5.99 -15.05
CA GLU A 204 6.49 -5.44 -15.68
C GLU A 204 6.85 -4.07 -15.09
N ARG A 205 5.88 -3.16 -14.96
CA ARG A 205 6.09 -1.83 -14.39
C ARG A 205 6.64 -1.93 -12.96
N TYR A 206 6.02 -2.73 -12.11
CA TYR A 206 6.46 -2.92 -10.74
C TYR A 206 7.81 -3.65 -10.66
N TYR A 207 8.10 -4.58 -11.56
CA TYR A 207 9.39 -5.27 -11.61
C TYR A 207 10.53 -4.31 -11.91
N ARG A 208 10.34 -3.43 -12.91
CA ARG A 208 11.36 -2.43 -13.29
C ARG A 208 11.64 -1.47 -12.14
N ALA A 209 10.60 -0.98 -11.48
CA ALA A 209 10.74 -0.12 -10.31
C ALA A 209 11.46 -0.85 -9.16
N ALA A 210 10.99 -2.04 -8.78
CA ALA A 210 11.61 -2.86 -7.73
C ALA A 210 13.09 -3.15 -7.99
N CYS A 211 13.46 -3.44 -9.24
CA CYS A 211 14.86 -3.63 -9.63
C CYS A 211 15.69 -2.37 -9.43
N SER A 212 15.17 -1.20 -9.80
CA SER A 212 15.84 0.09 -9.58
C SER A 212 16.05 0.32 -8.08
N ASP A 213 15.00 0.12 -7.27
CA ASP A 213 15.04 0.36 -5.83
C ASP A 213 15.94 -0.65 -5.10
N TYR A 214 16.07 -1.86 -5.64
CA TYR A 214 17.03 -2.86 -5.16
C TYR A 214 18.46 -2.40 -5.39
N LEU A 215 18.79 -1.91 -6.60
CA LEU A 215 20.14 -1.41 -6.92
C LEU A 215 20.51 -0.22 -6.05
N ASP A 216 19.60 0.76 -5.91
CA ASP A 216 19.82 1.93 -5.04
C ASP A 216 20.06 1.54 -3.57
N ARG A 217 19.45 0.44 -3.10
CA ARG A 217 19.66 -0.08 -1.74
C ARG A 217 21.00 -0.81 -1.59
N GLN A 218 21.39 -1.62 -2.56
CA GLN A 218 22.70 -2.26 -2.56
C GLN A 218 23.81 -1.19 -2.56
N ASP A 219 23.67 -0.17 -3.41
CA ASP A 219 24.59 0.95 -3.49
C ASP A 219 24.62 1.78 -2.21
N ARG A 220 23.51 1.90 -1.48
CA ARG A 220 23.48 2.63 -0.20
C ARG A 220 24.03 1.83 0.97
N SER A 221 23.79 0.52 0.98
CA SER A 221 24.11 -0.35 2.11
C SER A 221 25.53 -0.91 2.07
N HIS A 222 26.16 -0.92 0.88
CA HIS A 222 27.48 -1.51 0.63
C HIS A 222 27.59 -2.96 1.14
N LEU A 223 26.48 -3.68 1.21
CA LEU A 223 26.45 -5.05 1.69
C LEU A 223 26.95 -6.03 0.62
N ILE A 224 27.57 -7.12 1.05
CA ILE A 224 27.90 -8.24 0.15
C ILE A 224 26.59 -8.98 -0.16
N PRO A 225 26.18 -9.10 -1.43
CA PRO A 225 24.93 -9.75 -1.80
C PRO A 225 24.88 -11.23 -1.39
N ARG A 226 23.72 -11.71 -0.92
CA ARG A 226 23.51 -13.10 -0.44
C ARG A 226 22.54 -13.94 -1.29
N TYR A 227 21.86 -13.31 -2.26
CA TYR A 227 21.00 -13.94 -3.29
C TYR A 227 20.01 -15.00 -2.78
N GLN A 228 19.33 -14.73 -1.67
CA GLN A 228 18.33 -15.61 -1.08
C GLN A 228 17.03 -15.65 -1.90
N ALA A 229 16.27 -16.74 -1.73
CA ALA A 229 14.89 -16.89 -2.21
C ALA A 229 13.88 -16.41 -1.16
N ILE A 230 12.66 -16.08 -1.59
CA ILE A 230 11.54 -15.83 -0.68
C ILE A 230 11.20 -17.14 0.06
N GLY A 231 11.16 -17.08 1.39
CA GLY A 231 10.70 -18.20 2.21
C GLY A 231 9.17 -18.28 2.30
N ALA A 232 8.63 -19.47 2.59
CA ALA A 232 7.18 -19.69 2.70
C ALA A 232 6.53 -18.81 3.79
N GLU A 233 7.28 -18.51 4.86
CA GLU A 233 6.86 -17.66 5.98
C GLU A 233 6.52 -16.22 5.59
N PHE A 234 7.02 -15.76 4.43
CA PHE A 234 6.73 -14.42 3.91
C PHE A 234 5.26 -14.25 3.56
N PHE A 235 4.64 -15.25 2.90
CA PHE A 235 3.22 -15.20 2.57
C PHE A 235 2.38 -15.37 3.84
N GLU A 236 2.77 -16.25 4.76
CA GLU A 236 2.06 -16.43 6.05
C GLU A 236 2.04 -15.16 6.92
N SER A 237 3.09 -14.34 6.86
CA SER A 237 3.11 -13.04 7.55
C SER A 237 2.30 -11.97 6.83
N LEU A 238 2.17 -12.08 5.51
CA LEU A 238 1.49 -11.13 4.63
C LEU A 238 -0.03 -11.34 4.54
N CYS A 239 -0.51 -12.57 4.30
CA CYS A 239 -1.91 -12.87 3.95
C CYS A 239 -2.88 -12.83 5.15
N ARG A 240 -2.93 -11.69 5.86
CA ARG A 240 -3.79 -11.47 7.03
C ARG A 240 -4.78 -10.35 6.80
N MET A 241 -6.03 -10.62 7.14
CA MET A 241 -7.10 -9.64 7.09
C MET A 241 -6.94 -8.64 8.25
N PRO A 242 -7.38 -7.38 8.09
CA PRO A 242 -7.27 -6.37 9.15
C PRO A 242 -8.13 -6.62 10.41
N ASP A 243 -9.01 -7.62 10.40
CA ASP A 243 -9.80 -8.11 11.53
C ASP A 243 -9.13 -9.30 12.26
N GLY A 244 -7.91 -9.67 11.85
CA GLY A 244 -7.15 -10.81 12.37
C GLY A 244 -7.40 -12.13 11.63
N GLY A 245 -8.34 -12.16 10.68
CA GLY A 245 -8.57 -13.30 9.79
C GLY A 245 -7.38 -13.57 8.85
N VAL A 246 -7.49 -14.62 8.04
CA VAL A 246 -6.51 -14.95 6.98
C VAL A 246 -7.23 -15.10 5.64
N TYR A 247 -6.51 -14.82 4.56
CA TYR A 247 -6.98 -15.09 3.21
C TYR A 247 -5.90 -15.88 2.44
N SER A 248 -6.28 -16.64 1.42
CA SER A 248 -5.29 -17.36 0.61
C SER A 248 -4.54 -16.39 -0.28
N CYS A 249 -3.22 -16.34 -0.11
CA CYS A 249 -2.33 -15.64 -1.02
C CYS A 249 -1.01 -16.41 -1.17
N ALA A 250 -0.51 -16.47 -2.39
CA ALA A 250 0.73 -17.11 -2.77
C ALA A 250 1.15 -16.54 -4.13
N ASP A 251 2.44 -16.67 -4.48
CA ASP A 251 2.86 -16.34 -5.85
C ASP A 251 2.27 -17.37 -6.85
N PRO A 252 1.42 -16.94 -7.79
CA PRO A 252 0.81 -17.84 -8.78
C PRO A 252 1.85 -18.53 -9.66
N GLU A 253 3.02 -17.92 -9.86
CA GLU A 253 4.07 -18.44 -10.74
C GLU A 253 5.03 -19.39 -10.03
N ALA A 254 4.92 -19.56 -8.70
CA ALA A 254 5.78 -20.47 -7.93
C ALA A 254 5.60 -21.96 -8.31
N GLY A 255 4.49 -22.32 -8.95
CA GLY A 255 4.20 -23.69 -9.42
C GLY A 255 4.36 -23.91 -10.93
N ALA A 256 4.78 -22.91 -11.70
CA ALA A 256 4.90 -23.01 -13.17
C ALA A 256 6.31 -23.40 -13.64
N GLY A 257 7.17 -23.86 -12.72
CA GLY A 257 8.57 -24.18 -12.95
C GLY A 257 9.00 -25.50 -12.35
N GLU A 258 8.31 -26.59 -12.73
CA GLU A 258 8.86 -27.95 -12.81
C GLU A 258 8.65 -28.51 -14.22
#